data_AF-A0A6I1K6T0-F1
#
_entry.id   AF-A0A6I1K6T0-F1
#
_cell.length_a   1.000
_cell.length_b   1.000
_cell.length_c   1.000
_cell.angle_alpha   90.00
_cell.angle_beta   90.00
_cell.angle_gamma   90.00
#
_symmetry.space_group_name_H-M   'P 1'
#
loop_
_entity.id
_entity.type
_entity.pdbx_description
1 polymer ?
#
loop_
_entity_poly.entity_id
_entity_poly.type
_entity_poly.pdbx_seq_one_letter_code
_entity_poly.pdbx_strand_id
1 'polypeptide(L)'
;MVKTFCPPAIFVTNARVELKDQATTPTLAHKLDDTVHVSGLAIRLARESGAGKRLPEWLLKVAIARGANHYRREFDPTLPADLPAISDEEIGVALCLGQNPYSLDALRVAAQFLSSPRINAARLCHLAVQERCEPVLLHIAEVAKKYAPEQEPWATLRNQLSPRHVPRTDALPHWTRLVSHTGVTANGGSPRTDWLCRHE
;
A
#
# COMPACT_ATOMS: atom_id res chain seq x y z
N MET A 1 60.45 9.16 55.33
CA MET A 1 60.56 8.75 53.91
C MET A 1 59.20 8.19 53.51
N VAL A 2 58.29 9.05 53.08
CA VAL A 2 56.88 8.70 52.77
C VAL A 2 56.68 8.88 51.28
N LYS A 3 56.39 7.79 50.56
CA LYS A 3 56.15 7.79 49.10
C LYS A 3 54.70 8.19 48.86
N THR A 4 54.51 9.36 48.25
CA THR A 4 53.23 9.85 47.73
C THR A 4 52.82 9.02 46.52
N PHE A 5 51.65 8.38 46.58
CA PHE A 5 51.07 7.59 45.51
C PHE A 5 50.10 8.49 44.72
N CYS A 6 50.38 8.74 43.44
CA CYS A 6 49.43 9.39 42.52
C CYS A 6 48.44 8.35 41.98
N PRO A 7 47.12 8.64 41.90
CA PRO A 7 46.17 7.76 41.23
C PRO A 7 46.25 7.94 39.69
N PRO A 8 45.96 6.88 38.90
CA PRO A 8 45.93 6.99 37.45
C PRO A 8 44.65 7.70 36.96
N ALA A 9 44.80 8.48 35.89
CA ALA A 9 43.71 9.14 35.19
C ALA A 9 42.72 8.13 34.60
N ILE A 10 41.44 8.27 34.96
CA ILE A 10 40.34 7.52 34.33
C ILE A 10 40.09 8.15 32.96
N PHE A 11 40.57 7.50 31.90
CA PHE A 11 40.15 7.79 30.54
C PHE A 11 38.69 7.33 30.39
N VAL A 12 37.78 8.30 30.29
CA VAL A 12 36.40 8.06 29.84
C VAL A 12 36.48 7.76 28.35
N THR A 13 36.45 6.48 27.98
CA THR A 13 36.18 6.07 26.59
C THR A 13 34.74 6.42 26.28
N ASN A 14 34.54 7.49 25.52
CA ASN A 14 33.27 7.77 24.85
C ASN A 14 32.93 6.56 23.97
N ALA A 15 32.05 5.70 24.48
CA ALA A 15 31.41 4.66 23.66
C ALA A 15 30.53 5.39 22.65
N ARG A 16 31.11 5.64 21.47
CA ARG A 16 30.39 6.08 20.28
C ARG A 16 29.34 5.00 20.01
N VAL A 17 28.09 5.29 20.34
CA VAL A 17 26.95 4.47 19.94
C VAL A 17 26.95 4.52 18.42
N GLU A 18 27.51 3.50 17.78
CA GLU A 18 27.23 3.20 16.39
C GLU A 18 25.76 2.77 16.33
N LEU A 19 24.88 3.76 16.18
CA LEU A 19 23.58 3.55 15.56
C LEU A 19 23.89 2.99 14.19
N LYS A 20 23.93 1.65 14.09
CA LYS A 20 23.79 0.97 12.81
C LYS A 20 22.49 1.50 12.23
N ASP A 21 22.59 2.37 11.23
CA ASP A 21 21.48 2.72 10.35
C ASP A 21 20.97 1.40 9.76
N GLN A 22 20.06 0.75 10.46
CA GLN A 22 19.17 -0.22 9.85
C GLN A 22 18.39 0.60 8.85
N ALA A 23 18.77 0.51 7.58
CA ALA A 23 18.10 1.18 6.48
C ALA A 23 16.61 0.87 6.59
N THR A 24 15.85 1.81 7.14
CA THR A 24 14.41 1.70 7.28
C THR A 24 13.85 1.66 5.87
N THR A 25 13.05 0.64 5.57
CA THR A 25 12.39 0.55 4.27
C THR A 25 11.64 1.86 4.04
N PRO A 26 11.91 2.58 2.93
CA PRO A 26 11.28 3.87 2.70
C PRO A 26 9.77 3.69 2.62
N THR A 27 9.03 4.66 3.15
CA THR A 27 7.57 4.67 3.05
C THR A 27 7.12 5.08 1.64
N LEU A 28 5.86 4.82 1.32
CA LEU A 28 5.27 5.28 0.07
C LEU A 28 5.33 6.81 -0.06
N ALA A 29 4.98 7.56 0.99
CA ALA A 29 5.05 9.01 0.98
C ALA A 29 6.48 9.50 0.69
N HIS A 30 7.49 8.90 1.33
CA HIS A 30 8.89 9.23 1.05
C HIS A 30 9.28 8.95 -0.42
N LYS A 31 8.75 7.89 -1.04
CA LYS A 31 8.98 7.60 -2.46
C LYS A 31 8.28 8.58 -3.41
N LEU A 32 7.14 9.12 -3.00
CA LEU A 32 6.42 10.16 -3.73
C LEU A 32 6.98 11.57 -3.49
N ASP A 33 8.01 11.70 -2.65
CA ASP A 33 8.54 12.98 -2.15
C ASP A 33 7.45 13.82 -1.47
N ASP A 34 6.65 13.14 -0.65
CA ASP A 34 5.51 13.70 0.05
C ASP A 34 5.66 13.54 1.57
N THR A 35 4.87 14.33 2.30
CA THR A 35 4.81 14.28 3.76
C THR A 35 4.05 13.04 4.24
N VAL A 36 4.63 12.34 5.22
CA VAL A 36 3.96 11.18 5.83
C VAL A 36 2.72 11.65 6.59
N HIS A 37 1.56 11.16 6.18
CA HIS A 37 0.30 11.33 6.89
C HIS A 37 0.11 10.20 7.92
N VAL A 38 -0.16 10.57 9.17
CA VAL A 38 -0.54 9.61 10.21
C VAL A 38 -2.03 9.29 10.07
N SER A 39 -2.31 8.08 9.57
CA SER A 39 -3.65 7.61 9.24
C SER A 39 -4.42 7.17 10.47
N GLY A 40 -5.56 7.83 10.73
CA GLY A 40 -6.50 7.40 11.76
C GLY A 40 -7.12 6.05 11.44
N LEU A 41 -7.40 5.79 10.16
CA LEU A 41 -7.84 4.49 9.66
C LEU A 41 -6.84 3.39 10.03
N ALA A 42 -5.55 3.55 9.73
CA ALA A 42 -4.55 2.53 10.03
C ALA A 42 -4.43 2.24 11.52
N ILE A 43 -4.47 3.27 12.37
CA ILE A 43 -4.43 3.09 13.83
C ILE A 43 -5.62 2.23 14.29
N ARG A 44 -6.82 2.55 13.81
CA ARG A 44 -8.04 1.78 14.12
C ARG A 44 -7.92 0.34 13.60
N LEU A 45 -7.56 0.14 12.34
CA LEU A 45 -7.44 -1.19 11.73
C LEU A 45 -6.39 -2.05 12.43
N ALA A 46 -5.23 -1.48 12.78
CA ALA A 46 -4.18 -2.20 13.52
C ALA A 46 -4.66 -2.68 14.89
N ARG A 47 -5.49 -1.87 15.57
CA ARG A 47 -6.08 -2.20 16.87
C ARG A 47 -7.18 -3.25 16.74
N GLU A 48 -8.13 -3.06 15.83
CA GLU A 48 -9.29 -3.95 15.67
C GLU A 48 -8.89 -5.33 15.14
N SER A 49 -7.98 -5.38 14.16
CA SER A 49 -7.44 -6.64 13.62
C SER A 49 -6.51 -7.37 14.58
N GLY A 50 -5.90 -6.66 15.53
CA GLY A 50 -4.79 -7.19 16.33
C GLY A 50 -3.47 -7.34 15.55
N ALA A 51 -3.38 -6.86 14.31
CA ALA A 51 -2.18 -7.00 13.49
C ALA A 51 -1.04 -6.07 13.92
N GLY A 52 -1.34 -4.95 14.60
CA GLY A 52 -0.33 -4.02 15.10
C GLY A 52 0.65 -3.57 14.01
N LYS A 53 1.96 -3.80 14.22
CA LYS A 53 3.02 -3.47 13.25
C LYS A 53 2.95 -4.28 11.95
N ARG A 54 2.24 -5.41 11.94
CA ARG A 54 2.06 -6.29 10.78
C ARG A 54 0.81 -5.94 9.96
N LEU A 55 0.22 -4.76 10.20
CA LEU A 55 -0.96 -4.30 9.47
C LEU A 55 -0.79 -4.40 7.94
N PRO A 56 0.34 -4.00 7.31
CA PRO A 56 0.50 -4.12 5.86
C PRO A 56 0.40 -5.57 5.33
N GLU A 57 0.99 -6.53 6.06
CA GLU A 57 0.92 -7.96 5.72
C GLU A 57 -0.52 -8.49 5.88
N TRP A 58 -1.20 -8.09 6.95
CA TRP A 58 -2.58 -8.48 7.20
C TRP A 58 -3.53 -7.91 6.14
N LEU A 59 -3.37 -6.65 5.73
CA LEU A 59 -4.17 -6.03 4.66
C LEU A 59 -4.03 -6.79 3.34
N LEU A 60 -2.80 -7.18 2.98
CA LEU A 60 -2.55 -7.99 1.79
C LEU A 60 -3.26 -9.34 1.89
N LYS A 61 -3.12 -10.04 3.03
CA LYS A 61 -3.78 -11.32 3.28
C LYS A 61 -5.29 -11.21 3.11
N VAL A 62 -5.90 -10.19 3.72
CA VAL A 62 -7.35 -9.95 3.66
C VAL A 62 -7.81 -9.63 2.23
N ALA A 63 -7.17 -8.69 1.55
CA ALA A 63 -7.57 -8.32 0.18
C ALA A 63 -7.48 -9.50 -0.81
N ILE A 64 -6.44 -10.34 -0.66
CA ILE A 64 -6.29 -11.57 -1.46
C ILE A 64 -7.38 -12.58 -1.12
N ALA A 65 -7.62 -12.84 0.17
CA ALA A 65 -8.68 -13.76 0.61
C ALA A 65 -10.07 -13.31 0.14
N ARG A 66 -10.29 -12.00 0.06
CA ARG A 66 -11.57 -11.40 -0.37
C ARG A 66 -11.72 -11.23 -1.89
N GLY A 67 -10.72 -11.57 -2.71
CA GLY A 67 -10.90 -11.60 -4.17
C GLY A 67 -9.74 -11.11 -5.04
N ALA A 68 -8.64 -10.57 -4.49
CA ALA A 68 -7.45 -10.19 -5.27
C ALA A 68 -6.58 -11.42 -5.64
N ASN A 69 -7.21 -12.45 -6.23
CA ASN A 69 -6.63 -13.78 -6.41
C ASN A 69 -5.44 -13.84 -7.38
N HIS A 70 -5.24 -12.83 -8.24
CA HIS A 70 -4.06 -12.78 -9.10
C HIS A 70 -2.76 -12.74 -8.28
N TYR A 71 -2.85 -12.23 -7.05
CA TYR A 71 -1.73 -12.08 -6.12
C TYR A 71 -1.72 -13.14 -5.02
N ARG A 72 -2.42 -14.27 -5.22
CA ARG A 72 -2.48 -15.36 -4.23
C ARG A 72 -1.08 -15.83 -3.84
N ARG A 73 -0.83 -15.89 -2.54
CA ARG A 73 0.42 -16.34 -1.92
C ARG A 73 0.16 -16.86 -0.51
N GLU A 74 1.15 -17.54 0.04
CA GLU A 74 1.13 -17.96 1.43
C GLU A 74 1.44 -16.80 2.37
N PHE A 75 0.81 -16.84 3.54
CA PHE A 75 0.97 -15.86 4.60
C PHE A 75 1.29 -16.59 5.89
N ASP A 76 2.00 -15.89 6.79
CA ASP A 76 2.26 -16.41 8.13
C ASP A 76 0.94 -16.77 8.83
N PRO A 77 0.77 -18.03 9.29
CA PRO A 77 -0.47 -18.49 9.92
C PRO A 77 -0.78 -17.77 11.23
N THR A 78 0.20 -17.10 11.86
CA THR A 78 0.02 -16.30 13.07
C THR A 78 -0.62 -14.94 12.81
N LEU A 79 -0.73 -14.50 11.54
CA LEU A 79 -1.48 -13.29 11.21
C LEU A 79 -2.96 -13.48 11.58
N PRO A 80 -3.60 -12.45 12.16
CA PRO A 80 -5.02 -12.50 12.48
C PRO A 80 -5.90 -12.91 11.29
N ALA A 81 -7.07 -13.46 11.60
CA ALA A 81 -8.08 -13.77 10.60
C ALA A 81 -8.66 -12.50 9.95
N ASP A 82 -9.44 -12.70 8.89
CA ASP A 82 -10.24 -11.62 8.33
C ASP A 82 -11.32 -11.16 9.31
N LEU A 83 -11.65 -9.86 9.25
CA LEU A 83 -12.72 -9.22 10.00
C LEU A 83 -13.75 -8.63 9.03
N PRO A 84 -14.85 -9.35 8.73
CA PRO A 84 -15.86 -8.91 7.76
C PRO A 84 -16.54 -7.58 8.09
N ALA A 85 -16.46 -7.12 9.34
CA ALA A 85 -16.98 -5.81 9.76
C ALA A 85 -16.20 -4.62 9.15
N ILE A 86 -14.94 -4.84 8.76
CA ILE A 86 -14.11 -3.83 8.08
C ILE A 86 -14.45 -3.87 6.59
N SER A 87 -14.82 -2.72 6.02
CA SER A 87 -15.31 -2.64 4.65
C SER A 87 -14.21 -2.84 3.62
N ASP A 88 -14.57 -3.22 2.40
CA ASP A 88 -13.61 -3.42 1.33
C ASP A 88 -12.96 -2.08 0.89
N GLU A 89 -13.68 -0.97 0.96
CA GLU A 89 -13.11 0.37 0.73
C GLU A 89 -12.02 0.68 1.74
N GLU A 90 -12.24 0.34 3.02
CA GLU A 90 -11.27 0.58 4.09
C GLU A 90 -10.00 -0.25 3.89
N ILE A 91 -10.13 -1.53 3.54
CA ILE A 91 -8.98 -2.38 3.22
C ILE A 91 -8.22 -1.85 2.00
N GLY A 92 -8.95 -1.48 0.93
CA GLY A 92 -8.35 -0.97 -0.30
C GLY A 92 -7.62 0.36 -0.11
N VAL A 93 -8.18 1.31 0.64
CA VAL A 93 -7.52 2.58 0.98
C VAL A 93 -6.34 2.33 1.90
N ALA A 94 -6.49 1.45 2.90
CA ALA A 94 -5.43 1.14 3.84
C ALA A 94 -4.17 0.56 3.16
N LEU A 95 -4.33 -0.18 2.05
CA LEU A 95 -3.20 -0.65 1.23
C LEU A 95 -2.44 0.50 0.53
N CYS A 96 -3.10 1.63 0.27
CA CYS A 96 -2.57 2.77 -0.46
C CYS A 96 -1.98 3.88 0.44
N LEU A 97 -1.98 3.69 1.76
CA LEU A 97 -1.56 4.74 2.70
C LEU A 97 -0.09 5.12 2.54
N GLY A 98 0.19 6.42 2.52
CA GLY A 98 1.55 6.97 2.40
C GLY A 98 2.50 6.53 3.52
N GLN A 99 1.98 6.25 4.73
CA GLN A 99 2.79 5.79 5.87
C GLN A 99 3.25 4.33 5.77
N ASN A 100 2.66 3.52 4.88
CA ASN A 100 3.04 2.12 4.75
C ASN A 100 4.46 2.00 4.17
N PRO A 101 5.18 0.91 4.49
CA PRO A 101 6.39 0.54 3.77
C PRO A 101 6.10 0.48 2.26
N TYR A 102 6.98 1.07 1.45
CA TYR A 102 6.80 1.11 0.02
C TYR A 102 6.75 -0.31 -0.57
N SER A 103 5.62 -0.67 -1.16
CA SER A 103 5.39 -1.96 -1.79
C SER A 103 4.50 -1.80 -3.03
N LEU A 104 5.07 -2.06 -4.21
CA LEU A 104 4.29 -2.07 -5.45
C LEU A 104 3.21 -3.15 -5.42
N ASP A 105 3.46 -4.27 -4.75
CA ASP A 105 2.46 -5.33 -4.60
C ASP A 105 1.23 -4.85 -3.84
N ALA A 106 1.37 -4.02 -2.80
CA ALA A 106 0.24 -3.46 -2.08
C ALA A 106 -0.65 -2.61 -2.99
N LEU A 107 -0.03 -1.75 -3.82
CA LEU A 107 -0.76 -0.87 -4.76
C LEU A 107 -1.44 -1.67 -5.87
N ARG A 108 -0.77 -2.71 -6.37
CA ARG A 108 -1.30 -3.62 -7.40
C ARG A 108 -2.46 -4.47 -6.87
N VAL A 109 -2.35 -4.96 -5.64
CA VAL A 109 -3.43 -5.67 -4.94
C VAL A 109 -4.60 -4.73 -4.71
N ALA A 110 -4.37 -3.50 -4.25
CA ALA A 110 -5.42 -2.50 -4.07
C ALA A 110 -6.16 -2.22 -5.39
N ALA A 111 -5.42 -2.04 -6.49
CA ALA A 111 -6.00 -1.83 -7.81
C ALA A 111 -6.92 -3.00 -8.24
N GLN A 112 -6.47 -4.24 -8.13
CA GLN A 112 -7.34 -5.38 -8.45
C GLN A 112 -8.52 -5.48 -7.48
N PHE A 113 -8.26 -5.39 -6.18
CA PHE A 113 -9.24 -5.58 -5.13
C PHE A 113 -10.38 -4.57 -5.20
N LEU A 114 -10.06 -3.29 -5.41
CA LEU A 114 -11.02 -2.22 -5.55
C LEU A 114 -11.75 -2.25 -6.90
N SER A 115 -11.27 -3.01 -7.89
CA SER A 115 -11.95 -3.19 -9.17
C SER A 115 -13.12 -4.17 -9.06
N SER A 116 -14.14 -3.80 -8.29
CA SER A 116 -15.39 -4.55 -8.12
C SER A 116 -16.58 -3.59 -8.18
N PRO A 117 -17.68 -3.98 -8.85
CA PRO A 117 -18.92 -3.20 -8.87
C PRO A 117 -19.59 -3.07 -7.48
N ARG A 118 -19.18 -3.88 -6.50
CA ARG A 118 -19.71 -3.82 -5.12
C ARG A 118 -19.09 -2.70 -4.29
N ILE A 119 -17.99 -2.11 -4.75
CA ILE A 119 -17.32 -1.01 -4.06
C ILE A 119 -18.19 0.24 -4.09
N ASN A 120 -18.46 0.80 -2.92
CA ASN A 120 -19.12 2.09 -2.79
C ASN A 120 -18.15 3.21 -3.15
N ALA A 121 -18.24 3.67 -4.40
CA ALA A 121 -17.33 4.69 -4.93
C ALA A 121 -17.40 6.03 -4.15
N ALA A 122 -18.56 6.45 -3.66
CA ALA A 122 -18.69 7.68 -2.88
C ALA A 122 -17.96 7.58 -1.54
N ARG A 123 -18.10 6.45 -0.84
CA ARG A 123 -17.33 6.16 0.38
C ARG A 123 -15.83 6.10 0.08
N LEU A 124 -15.44 5.48 -1.02
CA LEU A 124 -14.05 5.38 -1.44
C LEU A 124 -13.46 6.78 -1.69
N CYS A 125 -14.18 7.69 -2.36
CA CYS A 125 -13.77 9.08 -2.55
C CYS A 125 -13.55 9.80 -1.22
N HIS A 126 -14.47 9.66 -0.26
CA HIS A 126 -14.32 10.28 1.06
C HIS A 126 -13.09 9.76 1.82
N LEU A 127 -12.89 8.44 1.84
CA LEU A 127 -11.72 7.83 2.48
C LEU A 127 -10.42 8.27 1.78
N ALA A 128 -10.41 8.35 0.45
CA ALA A 128 -9.25 8.79 -0.31
C ALA A 128 -8.76 10.17 0.11
N VAL A 129 -9.69 11.12 0.30
CA VAL A 129 -9.38 12.48 0.75
C VAL A 129 -8.93 12.51 2.20
N GLN A 130 -9.67 11.82 3.09
CA GLN A 130 -9.33 11.77 4.51
C GLN A 130 -7.94 11.20 4.76
N GLU A 131 -7.57 10.17 4.00
CA GLU A 131 -6.33 9.41 4.16
C GLU A 131 -5.23 9.81 3.16
N ARG A 132 -5.44 10.91 2.41
CA ARG A 132 -4.50 11.47 1.42
C ARG A 132 -4.03 10.50 0.33
N CYS A 133 -4.89 9.56 -0.03
CA CYS A 133 -4.62 8.51 -1.04
C CYS A 133 -5.01 8.93 -2.46
N GLU A 134 -5.46 10.17 -2.68
CA GLU A 134 -5.92 10.65 -3.98
C GLU A 134 -4.88 10.47 -5.09
N PRO A 135 -3.57 10.80 -4.90
CA PRO A 135 -2.58 10.63 -5.97
C PRO A 135 -2.45 9.18 -6.45
N VAL A 136 -2.51 8.22 -5.51
CA VAL A 136 -2.39 6.79 -5.84
C VAL A 136 -3.65 6.30 -6.54
N LEU A 137 -4.83 6.60 -5.97
CA LEU A 137 -6.08 6.10 -6.52
C LEU A 137 -6.42 6.75 -7.86
N LEU A 138 -6.12 8.05 -8.04
CA LEU A 138 -6.28 8.73 -9.33
C LEU A 138 -5.28 8.19 -10.37
N HIS A 139 -4.04 7.89 -10.00
CA HIS A 139 -3.11 7.24 -10.93
C HIS A 139 -3.66 5.89 -11.42
N ILE A 140 -4.14 5.05 -10.51
CA ILE A 140 -4.77 3.77 -10.88
C ILE A 140 -5.99 4.02 -11.79
N ALA A 141 -6.83 5.00 -11.44
CA ALA A 141 -8.02 5.32 -12.22
C ALA A 141 -7.69 5.85 -13.62
N GLU A 142 -6.66 6.68 -13.78
CA GLU A 142 -6.19 7.16 -15.08
C GLU A 142 -5.61 6.04 -15.95
N VAL A 143 -4.90 5.08 -15.35
CA VAL A 143 -4.49 3.88 -16.08
C VAL A 143 -5.70 3.06 -16.50
N ALA A 144 -6.68 2.86 -15.60
CA ALA A 144 -7.90 2.11 -15.87
C ALA A 144 -8.70 2.73 -17.02
N LYS A 145 -8.72 4.07 -17.15
CA LYS A 145 -9.41 4.78 -18.24
C LYS A 145 -9.05 4.25 -19.64
N LYS A 146 -7.80 3.81 -19.84
CA LYS A 146 -7.32 3.31 -21.13
C LYS A 146 -7.82 1.89 -21.45
N TYR A 147 -8.02 1.05 -20.44
CA TYR A 147 -8.28 -0.39 -20.62
C TYR A 147 -9.70 -0.82 -20.20
N ALA A 148 -10.32 -0.06 -19.29
CA ALA A 148 -11.65 -0.30 -18.76
C ALA A 148 -12.30 1.06 -18.38
N PRO A 149 -12.66 1.90 -19.37
CA PRO A 149 -13.12 3.27 -19.13
C PRO A 149 -14.39 3.36 -18.28
N GLU A 150 -15.28 2.38 -18.37
CA GLU A 150 -16.56 2.36 -17.64
C GLU A 150 -16.47 1.59 -16.31
N GLN A 151 -15.28 1.06 -15.96
CA GLN A 151 -15.12 0.26 -14.75
C GLN A 151 -15.28 1.11 -13.50
N GLU A 152 -16.27 0.77 -12.68
CA GLU A 152 -16.40 1.28 -11.32
C GLU A 152 -15.45 0.54 -10.37
N PRO A 153 -14.92 1.23 -9.33
CA PRO A 153 -15.21 2.60 -8.92
C PRO A 153 -14.37 3.66 -9.66
N TRP A 154 -13.50 3.26 -10.59
CA TRP A 154 -12.51 4.14 -11.20
C TRP A 154 -13.13 5.27 -12.02
N ALA A 155 -14.24 5.00 -12.74
CA ALA A 155 -14.98 6.03 -13.45
C ALA A 155 -15.49 7.12 -12.52
N THR A 156 -16.10 6.76 -11.40
CA THR A 156 -16.53 7.73 -10.39
C THR A 156 -15.35 8.51 -9.80
N LEU A 157 -14.25 7.84 -9.45
CA LEU A 157 -13.09 8.49 -8.84
C LEU A 157 -12.49 9.58 -9.73
N ARG A 158 -12.35 9.33 -11.04
CA ARG A 158 -11.84 10.34 -11.98
C ARG A 158 -12.73 11.58 -12.07
N ASN A 159 -14.04 11.40 -11.86
CA ASN A 159 -15.00 12.49 -11.95
C ASN A 159 -15.15 13.28 -10.63
N GLN A 160 -14.91 12.63 -9.48
CA GLN A 160 -15.22 13.20 -8.17
C GLN A 160 -14.00 13.60 -7.34
N LEU A 161 -12.84 12.97 -7.54
CA LEU A 161 -11.63 13.30 -6.78
C LEU A 161 -10.89 14.46 -7.42
N SER A 162 -10.65 15.49 -6.62
CA SER A 162 -9.72 16.57 -6.98
C SER A 162 -8.28 16.03 -6.94
N PRO A 163 -7.48 16.22 -7.99
CA PRO A 163 -6.08 15.83 -7.97
C PRO A 163 -5.32 16.57 -6.88
N ARG A 164 -4.58 15.82 -6.07
CA ARG A 164 -3.57 16.35 -5.16
C ARG A 164 -2.19 16.17 -5.79
N HIS A 165 -1.40 17.23 -5.84
CA HIS A 165 -0.06 17.17 -6.40
C HIS A 165 0.89 16.40 -5.46
N VAL A 166 1.73 15.55 -6.04
CA VAL A 166 2.92 14.95 -5.41
C VAL A 166 4.11 15.15 -6.34
N PRO A 167 5.32 15.48 -5.84
CA PRO A 167 6.45 15.80 -6.72
C PRO A 167 6.92 14.62 -7.58
N ARG A 168 6.72 13.38 -7.13
CA ARG A 168 7.17 12.18 -7.83
C ARG A 168 6.06 11.15 -8.00
N THR A 169 5.89 10.69 -9.24
CA THR A 169 4.93 9.62 -9.59
C THR A 169 5.60 8.38 -10.17
N ASP A 170 6.93 8.40 -10.37
CA ASP A 170 7.73 7.29 -10.87
C ASP A 170 7.75 6.07 -9.93
N ALA A 171 7.37 6.27 -8.67
CA ALA A 171 7.16 5.21 -7.68
C ALA A 171 5.81 4.50 -7.81
N LEU A 172 4.89 4.99 -8.64
CA LEU A 172 3.58 4.35 -8.82
C LEU A 172 3.67 3.20 -9.83
N PRO A 173 2.78 2.19 -9.76
CA PRO A 173 2.84 1.04 -10.66
C PRO A 173 2.73 1.48 -12.12
N HIS A 174 3.67 1.02 -12.94
CA HIS A 174 3.54 1.11 -14.39
C HIS A 174 2.32 0.32 -14.87
N TRP A 175 1.64 0.79 -15.92
CA TRP A 175 0.36 0.22 -16.37
C TRP A 175 0.39 -1.30 -16.61
N THR A 176 1.52 -1.83 -17.11
CA THR A 176 1.71 -3.28 -17.35
C THR A 176 1.59 -4.13 -16.09
N ARG A 177 1.68 -3.53 -14.90
CA ARG A 177 1.55 -4.21 -13.61
C ARG A 177 0.11 -4.28 -13.10
N LEU A 178 -0.83 -3.60 -13.76
CA LEU A 178 -2.25 -3.48 -13.38
C LEU A 178 -3.20 -4.21 -14.34
N VAL A 179 -2.67 -4.74 -15.43
CA VAL A 179 -3.43 -5.43 -16.49
C VAL A 179 -2.91 -6.86 -16.66
N SER A 180 -3.78 -7.74 -17.13
CA SER A 180 -3.40 -9.05 -17.65
C SER A 180 -3.15 -8.92 -19.15
N HIS A 181 -2.01 -9.43 -19.62
CA HIS A 181 -1.73 -9.53 -21.05
C HIS A 181 -1.74 -11.00 -21.45
N THR A 182 -2.68 -11.39 -22.30
CA THR A 182 -2.68 -12.72 -22.91
C THR A 182 -1.78 -12.69 -24.15
N GLY A 183 -0.79 -13.59 -24.19
CA GLY A 183 0.00 -13.80 -25.40
C GLY A 183 -0.85 -14.38 -26.54
N VAL A 184 -0.23 -14.58 -27.71
CA VAL A 184 -0.87 -15.30 -28.82
C VAL A 184 -1.28 -16.69 -28.31
N THR A 185 -2.58 -16.95 -28.27
CA THR A 185 -3.09 -18.25 -27.82
C THR A 185 -2.77 -19.30 -28.88
N ALA A 186 -2.66 -20.58 -28.48
CA ALA A 186 -2.41 -21.69 -29.42
C ALA A 186 -3.45 -21.78 -30.56
N ASN A 187 -4.62 -21.15 -30.38
CA ASN A 187 -5.70 -21.06 -31.37
C ASN A 187 -5.65 -19.77 -32.21
N GLY A 188 -4.55 -19.02 -32.22
CA GLY A 188 -4.35 -17.86 -33.10
C GLY A 188 -5.13 -16.60 -32.71
N GLY A 189 -5.59 -16.49 -31.45
CA GLY A 189 -6.24 -15.27 -30.98
C GLY A 189 -5.28 -14.10 -30.88
N SER A 190 -5.71 -12.90 -31.28
CA SER A 190 -4.93 -11.68 -31.10
C SER A 190 -4.64 -11.42 -29.61
N PRO A 191 -3.45 -10.90 -29.25
CA PRO A 191 -3.13 -10.56 -27.86
C PRO A 191 -4.16 -9.60 -27.28
N ARG A 192 -4.70 -9.92 -26.10
CA ARG A 192 -5.64 -9.04 -25.37
C ARG A 192 -5.00 -8.52 -24.10
N THR A 193 -5.21 -7.24 -23.83
CA THR A 193 -4.78 -6.58 -22.60
C THR A 193 -6.03 -6.21 -21.83
N ASP A 194 -6.29 -6.92 -20.74
CA ASP A 194 -7.50 -6.78 -19.95
C ASP A 194 -7.16 -6.21 -18.57
N TRP A 195 -8.02 -5.32 -18.08
CA TRP A 195 -7.88 -4.77 -16.73
C TRP A 195 -8.08 -5.87 -15.68
N LEU A 196 -7.24 -5.88 -14.63
CA LEU A 196 -7.39 -6.86 -13.55
C LEU A 196 -8.54 -6.46 -12.62
N CYS A 197 -9.62 -7.23 -12.68
CA CYS A 197 -10.76 -7.09 -11.77
C CYS A 197 -10.65 -8.00 -10.55
N ARG A 198 -11.38 -7.65 -9.49
CA ARG A 198 -11.58 -8.52 -8.32
C ARG A 198 -12.33 -9.77 -8.79
N HIS A 199 -11.93 -10.91 -8.24
CA HIS A 199 -12.69 -12.15 -8.38
C HIS A 199 -13.80 -12.16 -7.32
N GLU A 200 -15.04 -12.30 -7.75
CA GLU A 200 -16.23 -12.40 -6.89
C GLU A 200 -16.71 -13.83 -6.69
#